data_AF-A0A2A5AJ86-F1
#
_entry.id   AF-A0A2A5AJ86-F1
#
_cell.length_a   1.000
_cell.length_b   1.000
_cell.length_c   1.000
_cell.angle_alpha   90.00
_cell.angle_beta   90.00
_cell.angle_gamma   90.00
#
_symmetry.space_group_name_H-M   'P 1'
#
loop_
_entity.id
_entity.type
_entity.pdbx_description
1 polymer ?
#
loop_
_entity_poly.entity_id
_entity_poly.type
_entity_poly.pdbx_seq_one_letter_code
_entity_poly.pdbx_strand_id
1 'polypeptide(L)'
;MKFLLFLLVSSNFFAHGISESDKLSMINGGYLQYIQLGASHMITGYDHLLFLFGVIFFLNKFKDIVKFITIFTLGHSITLIFATFMSITANYFLVDAVIALTVVYKGFDNLDGFKKHLNMKAPNLLSLVFIFGLIHGFGLSTRLQQLPLGTDGLLLKIISFNIGVELGQVSALFLMLILLNNWRKYDSFKKFSDFSNSILMIIGSLLFLMQINGYLMEDKSLRSKASLQALDTNKSITWKDTITLTIDSQKSFEYKFHIQKNNTFEYTWQTNQEKLFFDFHGEPDNDKTAYFESFKKGTNSKSSGVLNSAFTGSHGWYFKNTSTRTIQITLKTRGSYKVLGIK
;
A
#
# COMPACT_ATOMS: atom_id res chain seq x y z
N MET A 1 -32.45 -10.22 -5.85
CA MET A 1 -31.61 -10.64 -4.70
C MET A 1 -30.41 -11.51 -5.09
N LYS A 2 -30.55 -12.47 -6.02
CA LYS A 2 -29.40 -13.30 -6.49
C LYS A 2 -28.33 -12.55 -7.31
N PHE A 3 -28.69 -11.49 -8.04
CA PHE A 3 -27.74 -10.69 -8.83
C PHE A 3 -26.82 -9.81 -7.96
N LEU A 4 -27.33 -9.30 -6.83
CA LEU A 4 -26.55 -8.56 -5.84
C LEU A 4 -25.56 -9.47 -5.08
N LEU A 5 -25.92 -10.74 -4.89
CA LEU A 5 -25.06 -11.74 -4.28
C LEU A 5 -23.90 -12.15 -5.21
N PHE A 6 -24.06 -12.07 -6.53
CA PHE A 6 -23.03 -12.45 -7.49
C PHE A 6 -21.91 -11.40 -7.59
N LEU A 7 -22.23 -10.12 -7.34
CA LEU A 7 -21.25 -9.03 -7.23
C LEU A 7 -20.37 -9.11 -5.98
N LEU A 8 -20.80 -9.84 -4.94
CA LEU A 8 -20.00 -10.09 -3.73
C LEU A 8 -18.98 -11.23 -3.92
N VAL A 9 -18.98 -11.92 -5.06
CA VAL A 9 -18.14 -13.10 -5.33
C VAL A 9 -17.04 -12.83 -6.37
N SER A 10 -16.99 -11.64 -6.99
CA SER A 10 -15.85 -11.26 -7.85
C SER A 10 -14.65 -10.84 -7.00
N SER A 11 -13.87 -11.83 -6.58
CA SER A 11 -12.68 -11.70 -5.72
C SER A 11 -11.47 -11.04 -6.39
N ASN A 12 -11.65 -10.14 -7.36
CA ASN A 12 -10.55 -9.48 -8.08
C ASN A 12 -10.86 -8.02 -8.47
N PHE A 13 -11.62 -7.28 -7.66
CA PHE A 13 -11.55 -5.81 -7.71
C PHE A 13 -10.34 -5.35 -6.88
N PHE A 14 -9.14 -5.75 -7.31
CA PHE A 14 -7.93 -5.10 -6.84
C PHE A 14 -7.98 -3.66 -7.34
N ALA A 15 -7.97 -2.68 -6.43
CA ALA A 15 -7.59 -1.32 -6.78
C ALA A 15 -6.37 -1.39 -7.69
N HIS A 16 -6.41 -0.69 -8.83
CA HIS A 16 -5.43 -0.87 -9.89
C HIS A 16 -4.01 -0.79 -9.32
N GLY A 17 -3.37 -1.96 -9.20
CA GLY A 17 -2.04 -2.09 -8.62
C GLY A 17 -0.98 -1.60 -9.58
N ILE A 18 0.20 -1.28 -9.07
CA ILE A 18 1.37 -0.97 -9.89
C ILE A 18 1.86 -2.30 -10.50
N SER A 19 1.94 -2.38 -11.84
CA SER A 19 2.39 -3.61 -12.52
C SER A 19 3.84 -3.95 -12.18
N GLU A 20 4.27 -5.21 -12.36
CA GLU A 20 5.67 -5.58 -12.11
C GLU A 20 6.66 -4.81 -13.00
N SER A 21 6.28 -4.52 -14.26
CA SER A 21 7.05 -3.64 -15.15
C SER A 21 7.12 -2.20 -14.62
N ASP A 22 6.05 -1.70 -14.00
CA ASP A 22 6.03 -0.37 -13.40
C ASP A 22 6.87 -0.32 -12.12
N LYS A 23 6.87 -1.38 -11.30
CA LYS A 23 7.74 -1.51 -10.13
C LYS A 23 9.22 -1.46 -10.53
N LEU A 24 9.60 -2.17 -11.60
CA LEU A 24 10.97 -2.12 -12.15
C LEU A 24 11.32 -0.71 -12.67
N SER A 25 10.36 -0.04 -13.30
CA SER A 25 10.51 1.34 -13.76
C SER A 25 10.63 2.33 -12.60
N MET A 26 9.99 2.07 -11.46
CA MET A 26 10.13 2.87 -10.25
C MET A 26 11.51 2.74 -9.59
N ILE A 27 12.15 1.59 -9.70
CA ILE A 27 13.48 1.34 -9.09
C ILE A 27 14.58 2.04 -9.88
N ASN A 28 14.54 1.98 -11.22
CA ASN A 28 15.62 2.46 -12.10
C ASN A 28 15.30 3.72 -12.91
N GLY A 29 14.04 4.19 -12.89
CA GLY A 29 13.59 5.31 -13.71
C GLY A 29 13.92 6.70 -13.14
N GLY A 30 14.09 7.66 -14.03
CA GLY A 30 14.22 9.08 -13.68
C GLY A 30 12.86 9.76 -13.45
N TYR A 31 12.89 11.06 -13.19
CA TYR A 31 11.68 11.84 -12.86
C TYR A 31 10.63 11.85 -13.99
N LEU A 32 11.06 11.81 -15.25
CA LEU A 32 10.14 11.77 -16.39
C LEU A 32 9.34 10.46 -16.46
N GLN A 33 9.98 9.33 -16.16
CA GLN A 33 9.30 8.04 -16.07
C GLN A 33 8.26 8.04 -14.95
N TYR A 34 8.54 8.70 -13.82
CA TYR A 34 7.56 8.85 -12.74
C TYR A 34 6.35 9.71 -13.15
N ILE A 35 6.55 10.77 -13.94
CA ILE A 35 5.45 11.55 -14.52
C ILE A 35 4.61 10.67 -15.45
N GLN A 36 5.24 9.93 -16.35
CA GLN A 36 4.53 9.03 -17.27
C GLN A 36 3.77 7.94 -16.51
N LEU A 37 4.38 7.39 -15.46
CA LEU A 37 3.77 6.37 -14.62
C LEU A 37 2.54 6.92 -13.89
N GLY A 38 2.62 8.11 -13.31
CA GLY A 38 1.48 8.78 -12.68
C GLY A 38 0.34 9.04 -13.66
N ALA A 39 0.65 9.51 -14.86
CA ALA A 39 -0.35 9.74 -15.91
C ALA A 39 -1.02 8.44 -16.36
N SER A 40 -0.24 7.39 -16.60
CA SER A 40 -0.72 6.07 -16.99
C SER A 40 -1.62 5.49 -15.90
N HIS A 41 -1.13 5.43 -14.66
CA HIS A 41 -1.88 4.93 -13.50
C HIS A 41 -3.25 5.60 -13.35
N MET A 42 -3.30 6.92 -13.57
CA MET A 42 -4.54 7.68 -13.51
C MET A 42 -5.51 7.34 -14.66
N ILE A 43 -5.01 7.16 -15.88
CA ILE A 43 -5.83 6.86 -17.05
C ILE A 43 -6.30 5.39 -17.07
N THR A 44 -5.50 4.46 -16.58
CA THR A 44 -5.83 3.02 -16.55
C THR A 44 -6.57 2.60 -15.28
N GLY A 45 -6.52 3.41 -14.22
CA GLY A 45 -7.23 3.18 -12.96
C GLY A 45 -8.73 3.42 -13.10
N TYR A 46 -9.50 2.34 -13.23
CA TYR A 46 -10.95 2.41 -13.37
C TYR A 46 -11.65 3.03 -12.14
N ASP A 47 -11.08 2.85 -10.94
CA ASP A 47 -11.53 3.43 -9.68
C ASP A 47 -11.44 4.96 -9.70
N HIS A 48 -10.32 5.49 -10.16
CA HIS A 48 -10.11 6.93 -10.32
C HIS A 48 -10.99 7.51 -11.44
N LEU A 49 -11.12 6.80 -12.57
CA LEU A 49 -11.99 7.22 -13.67
C LEU A 49 -13.47 7.25 -13.27
N LEU A 50 -13.94 6.30 -12.45
CA LEU A 50 -15.32 6.30 -11.94
C LEU A 50 -15.57 7.49 -11.01
N PHE A 51 -14.60 7.83 -10.15
CA PHE A 51 -14.69 9.04 -9.33
C PHE A 51 -14.75 10.30 -10.20
N LEU A 52 -13.85 10.44 -11.17
CA LEU A 52 -13.85 11.54 -12.12
C LEU A 52 -15.16 11.64 -12.92
N PHE A 53 -15.71 10.50 -13.32
CA PHE A 53 -16.99 10.42 -14.02
C PHE A 53 -18.16 10.90 -13.14
N GLY A 54 -18.15 10.62 -11.84
CA GLY A 54 -19.13 11.20 -10.91
C GLY A 54 -18.99 12.72 -10.80
N VAL A 55 -17.76 13.24 -10.80
CA VAL A 55 -17.47 14.67 -10.63
C VAL A 55 -17.79 15.47 -11.91
N ILE A 56 -17.57 14.91 -13.11
CA ILE A 56 -17.73 15.67 -14.36
C ILE A 56 -19.17 16.14 -14.55
N PHE A 57 -20.20 15.44 -14.06
CA PHE A 57 -21.60 15.86 -14.20
C PHE A 57 -21.89 17.28 -13.69
N PHE A 58 -21.07 17.83 -12.79
CA PHE A 58 -21.27 19.17 -12.25
C PHE A 58 -20.26 20.22 -12.78
N LEU A 59 -19.16 19.79 -13.38
CA LEU A 59 -18.13 20.68 -13.90
C LEU A 59 -18.43 21.05 -15.36
N ASN A 60 -18.86 22.30 -15.56
CA ASN A 60 -19.27 22.81 -16.87
C ASN A 60 -18.19 23.65 -17.56
N LYS A 61 -17.14 24.06 -16.84
CA LYS A 61 -16.09 24.94 -17.36
C LYS A 61 -14.73 24.31 -17.12
N PHE A 62 -13.86 24.41 -18.12
CA PHE A 62 -12.48 23.94 -18.03
C PHE A 62 -11.72 24.54 -16.84
N LYS A 63 -11.91 25.83 -16.56
CA LYS A 63 -11.30 26.50 -15.40
C LYS A 63 -11.70 25.88 -14.06
N ASP A 64 -12.96 25.43 -13.94
CA ASP A 64 -13.44 24.77 -12.74
C ASP A 64 -12.82 23.38 -12.62
N ILE A 65 -12.70 22.64 -13.72
CA ILE A 65 -11.99 21.35 -13.78
C ILE A 65 -10.57 21.48 -13.24
N VAL A 66 -9.76 22.37 -13.82
CA VAL A 66 -8.38 22.57 -13.38
C VAL A 66 -8.34 22.95 -11.90
N LYS A 67 -9.19 23.88 -11.46
CA LYS A 67 -9.25 24.31 -10.05
C LYS A 67 -9.54 23.14 -9.08
N PHE A 68 -10.50 22.28 -9.40
CA PHE A 68 -10.87 21.15 -8.53
C PHE A 68 -9.85 20.02 -8.57
N ILE A 69 -9.26 19.73 -9.74
CA ILE A 69 -8.17 18.76 -9.83
C ILE A 69 -6.97 19.25 -9.02
N THR A 70 -6.53 20.49 -9.23
CA THR A 70 -5.34 21.02 -8.55
C THR A 70 -5.52 21.02 -7.03
N ILE A 71 -6.69 21.40 -6.49
CA ILE A 71 -6.90 21.37 -5.04
C ILE A 71 -6.96 19.94 -4.50
N PHE A 72 -7.50 18.98 -5.26
CA PHE A 72 -7.49 17.57 -4.91
C PHE A 72 -6.05 17.03 -4.88
N THR A 73 -5.29 17.26 -5.95
CA THR A 73 -3.88 16.84 -6.07
C THR A 73 -3.02 17.47 -4.98
N LEU A 74 -3.29 18.73 -4.60
CA LEU A 74 -2.60 19.39 -3.51
C LEU A 74 -2.87 18.67 -2.18
N GLY A 75 -4.13 18.44 -1.82
CA GLY A 75 -4.48 17.68 -0.61
C GLY A 75 -3.88 16.27 -0.62
N HIS A 76 -4.00 15.58 -1.75
CA HIS A 76 -3.42 14.25 -1.96
C HIS A 76 -1.91 14.25 -1.72
N SER A 77 -1.18 15.19 -2.33
CA SER A 77 0.27 15.31 -2.20
C SER A 77 0.70 15.58 -0.77
N ILE A 78 0.00 16.49 -0.07
CA ILE A 78 0.32 16.85 1.31
C ILE A 78 0.29 15.60 2.20
N THR A 79 -0.81 14.86 2.20
CA THR A 79 -0.95 13.70 3.09
C THR A 79 -0.08 12.54 2.63
N LEU A 80 0.08 12.32 1.32
CA LEU A 80 0.96 11.29 0.79
C LEU A 80 2.40 11.48 1.25
N ILE A 81 2.96 12.67 1.06
CA ILE A 81 4.32 13.00 1.47
C ILE A 81 4.44 12.93 2.99
N PHE A 82 3.54 13.61 3.70
CA PHE A 82 3.60 13.68 5.16
C PHE A 82 3.54 12.29 5.81
N ALA A 83 2.55 11.47 5.46
CA ALA A 83 2.39 10.14 6.04
C ALA A 83 3.54 9.20 5.65
N THR A 84 4.07 9.31 4.44
CA THR A 84 5.23 8.50 3.99
C THR A 84 6.49 8.84 4.79
N PHE A 85 6.84 10.12 4.92
CA PHE A 85 8.06 10.53 5.63
C PHE A 85 7.96 10.34 7.15
N MET A 86 6.76 10.51 7.72
CA MET A 86 6.52 10.29 9.14
C MET A 86 6.25 8.82 9.50
N SER A 87 6.28 7.92 8.51
CA SER A 87 5.96 6.49 8.69
C SER A 87 4.60 6.25 9.37
N ILE A 88 3.62 7.11 9.07
CA ILE A 88 2.26 6.96 9.59
C ILE A 88 1.57 5.88 8.77
N THR A 89 1.08 4.86 9.47
CA THR A 89 0.42 3.71 8.87
C THR A 89 -1.00 3.56 9.42
N ALA A 90 -1.87 2.95 8.62
CA ALA A 90 -3.21 2.54 9.00
C ALA A 90 -3.58 1.26 8.25
N ASN A 91 -4.60 0.54 8.72
CA ASN A 91 -5.12 -0.60 7.99
C ASN A 91 -5.75 -0.13 6.68
N TYR A 92 -5.30 -0.69 5.55
CA TYR A 92 -5.70 -0.24 4.22
C TYR A 92 -7.19 -0.48 3.94
N PHE A 93 -7.81 -1.55 4.48
CA PHE A 93 -9.25 -1.77 4.36
C PHE A 93 -10.03 -0.63 5.00
N LEU A 94 -9.61 -0.16 6.18
CA LEU A 94 -10.29 0.96 6.84
C LEU A 94 -10.12 2.27 6.05
N VAL A 95 -8.92 2.54 5.52
CA VAL A 95 -8.69 3.74 4.71
C VAL A 95 -9.52 3.69 3.41
N ASP A 96 -9.53 2.55 2.72
CA ASP A 96 -10.32 2.35 1.50
C ASP A 96 -11.83 2.41 1.78
N ALA A 97 -12.28 2.00 2.97
CA ALA A 97 -13.66 2.18 3.41
C ALA A 97 -14.02 3.66 3.54
N VAL A 98 -13.15 4.49 4.14
CA VAL A 98 -13.37 5.95 4.22
C VAL A 98 -13.37 6.57 2.82
N ILE A 99 -12.46 6.14 1.93
CA ILE A 99 -12.45 6.56 0.52
C ILE A 99 -13.80 6.24 -0.15
N ALA A 100 -14.34 5.03 0.03
CA ALA A 100 -15.64 4.64 -0.51
C ALA A 100 -16.79 5.54 0.00
N LEU A 101 -16.73 5.99 1.26
CA LEU A 101 -17.69 6.97 1.78
C LEU A 101 -17.60 8.33 1.08
N THR A 102 -16.42 8.76 0.61
CA THR A 102 -16.30 10.01 -0.17
C THR A 102 -17.04 9.92 -1.52
N VAL A 103 -17.06 8.74 -2.13
CA VAL A 103 -17.81 8.45 -3.36
C VAL A 103 -19.32 8.51 -3.09
N VAL A 104 -19.79 7.86 -2.02
CA VAL A 104 -21.20 7.92 -1.60
C VAL A 104 -21.63 9.36 -1.31
N TYR A 105 -20.80 10.10 -0.57
CA TYR A 105 -21.03 11.52 -0.29
C TYR A 105 -21.20 12.28 -1.60
N LYS A 106 -20.32 12.08 -2.59
CA LYS A 106 -20.38 12.86 -3.82
C LYS A 106 -21.62 12.54 -4.65
N GLY A 107 -22.02 11.27 -4.73
CA GLY A 107 -23.28 10.87 -5.34
C GLY A 107 -24.50 11.50 -4.64
N PHE A 108 -24.49 11.53 -3.31
CA PHE A 108 -25.56 12.15 -2.50
C PHE A 108 -25.65 13.66 -2.71
N ASP A 109 -24.51 14.36 -2.70
CA ASP A 109 -24.40 15.78 -3.01
C ASP A 109 -24.91 16.09 -4.42
N ASN A 110 -24.50 15.30 -5.42
CA ASN A 110 -24.90 15.45 -6.81
C ASN A 110 -26.41 15.24 -7.05
N LEU A 111 -27.10 14.50 -6.18
CA LEU A 111 -28.56 14.30 -6.24
C LEU A 111 -29.35 15.36 -5.47
N ASP A 112 -28.72 16.46 -5.04
CA ASP A 112 -29.26 17.46 -4.12
C ASP A 112 -29.68 16.86 -2.76
N GLY A 113 -29.04 15.77 -2.32
CA GLY A 113 -29.44 15.02 -1.13
C GLY A 113 -29.49 15.87 0.14
N PHE A 114 -28.55 16.80 0.32
CA PHE A 114 -28.54 17.75 1.43
C PHE A 114 -29.81 18.60 1.48
N LYS A 115 -30.26 19.08 0.32
CA LYS A 115 -31.47 19.90 0.22
C LYS A 115 -32.73 19.05 0.36
N LYS A 116 -32.81 17.92 -0.33
CA LYS A 116 -34.01 17.06 -0.42
C LYS A 116 -34.30 16.26 0.85
N HIS A 117 -33.25 15.77 1.53
CA HIS A 117 -33.39 14.84 2.65
C HIS A 117 -32.99 15.44 4.00
N LEU A 118 -32.11 16.45 4.02
CA LEU A 118 -31.59 17.05 5.26
C LEU A 118 -32.04 18.50 5.46
N ASN A 119 -32.77 19.10 4.51
CA ASN A 119 -33.18 20.51 4.52
C ASN A 119 -32.01 21.48 4.79
N MET A 120 -30.82 21.14 4.30
CA MET A 120 -29.60 21.89 4.57
C MET A 120 -28.86 22.24 3.28
N LYS A 121 -28.06 23.30 3.32
CA LYS A 121 -27.17 23.66 2.19
C LYS A 121 -25.97 22.70 2.18
N ALA A 122 -25.59 22.25 0.99
CA ALA A 122 -24.38 21.45 0.83
C ALA A 122 -23.13 22.22 1.31
N PRO A 123 -22.17 21.54 1.95
CA PRO A 123 -20.87 22.11 2.30
C PRO A 123 -20.11 22.70 1.11
N ASN A 124 -19.10 23.53 1.38
CA ASN A 124 -18.28 24.13 0.33
C ASN A 124 -17.55 23.03 -0.46
N LEU A 125 -17.85 22.93 -1.75
CA LEU A 125 -17.31 21.89 -2.63
C LEU A 125 -15.77 21.93 -2.73
N LEU A 126 -15.16 23.12 -2.71
CA LEU A 126 -13.70 23.26 -2.83
C LEU A 126 -12.99 22.71 -1.58
N SER A 127 -13.48 23.06 -0.39
CA SER A 127 -12.98 22.53 0.88
C SER A 127 -13.17 21.02 0.98
N LEU A 128 -14.31 20.51 0.51
CA LEU A 128 -14.59 19.08 0.49
C LEU A 128 -13.62 18.32 -0.42
N VAL A 129 -13.39 18.82 -1.64
CA VAL A 129 -12.47 18.18 -2.60
C VAL A 129 -11.03 18.18 -2.08
N PHE A 130 -10.62 19.23 -1.36
CA PHE A 130 -9.34 19.24 -0.64
C PHE A 130 -9.27 18.13 0.42
N ILE A 131 -10.31 17.99 1.26
CA ILE A 131 -10.40 16.94 2.29
C ILE A 131 -10.38 15.54 1.66
N PHE A 132 -11.12 15.35 0.55
CA PHE A 132 -11.06 14.10 -0.20
C PHE A 132 -9.65 13.84 -0.72
N GLY A 133 -8.96 14.86 -1.23
CA GLY A 133 -7.54 14.76 -1.59
C GLY A 133 -6.70 14.22 -0.44
N LEU A 134 -6.80 14.82 0.76
CA LEU A 134 -6.07 14.37 1.96
C LEU A 134 -6.33 12.88 2.27
N ILE A 135 -7.59 12.45 2.26
CA ILE A 135 -7.99 11.06 2.54
C ILE A 135 -7.41 10.10 1.50
N HIS A 136 -7.51 10.43 0.20
CA HIS A 136 -6.97 9.59 -0.87
C HIS A 136 -5.44 9.53 -0.84
N GLY A 137 -4.77 10.64 -0.51
CA GLY A 137 -3.32 10.70 -0.34
C GLY A 137 -2.83 9.75 0.74
N PHE A 138 -3.58 9.65 1.84
CA PHE A 138 -3.28 8.69 2.91
C PHE A 138 -3.44 7.23 2.46
N GLY A 139 -4.48 6.93 1.66
CA GLY A 139 -4.69 5.60 1.09
C GLY A 139 -3.47 5.11 0.30
N LEU A 140 -2.98 5.93 -0.63
CA LEU A 140 -1.80 5.59 -1.42
C LEU A 140 -0.53 5.49 -0.56
N SER A 141 -0.35 6.36 0.45
CA SER A 141 0.85 6.31 1.29
C SER A 141 0.99 5.01 2.06
N THR A 142 -0.12 4.45 2.57
CA THR A 142 -0.09 3.17 3.31
C THR A 142 0.36 2.00 2.42
N ARG A 143 0.09 2.08 1.11
CA ARG A 143 0.53 1.07 0.12
C ARG A 143 1.95 1.31 -0.37
N LEU A 144 2.34 2.56 -0.62
CA LEU A 144 3.71 2.88 -1.04
C LEU A 144 4.75 2.52 0.03
N GLN A 145 4.42 2.68 1.31
CA GLN A 145 5.29 2.29 2.43
C GLN A 145 5.54 0.77 2.49
N GLN A 146 4.77 -0.06 1.78
CA GLN A 146 4.99 -1.51 1.68
C GLN A 146 5.95 -1.88 0.55
N LEU A 147 6.26 -0.95 -0.35
CA LEU A 147 7.18 -1.17 -1.47
C LEU A 147 8.62 -0.85 -1.05
N PRO A 148 9.63 -1.59 -1.54
CA PRO A 148 11.04 -1.34 -1.26
C PRO A 148 11.57 -0.13 -2.07
N LEU A 149 10.93 1.03 -1.93
CA LEU A 149 11.37 2.26 -2.58
C LEU A 149 12.62 2.75 -1.86
N GLY A 150 13.76 2.72 -2.54
CA GLY A 150 15.00 3.31 -2.02
C GLY A 150 14.78 4.77 -1.57
N THR A 151 15.56 5.22 -0.59
CA THR A 151 15.42 6.56 0.00
C THR A 151 15.84 7.69 -0.94
N ASP A 152 16.64 7.37 -1.95
CA ASP A 152 17.24 8.38 -2.83
C ASP A 152 16.22 9.00 -3.78
N GLY A 153 16.04 10.31 -3.63
CA GLY A 153 15.14 11.11 -4.45
C GLY A 153 13.66 10.81 -4.23
N LEU A 154 13.26 10.12 -3.15
CA LEU A 154 11.87 9.70 -2.90
C LEU A 154 10.88 10.88 -2.95
N LEU A 155 11.23 12.04 -2.37
CA LEU A 155 10.38 13.22 -2.40
C LEU A 155 10.13 13.69 -3.85
N LEU A 156 11.19 13.82 -4.65
CA LEU A 156 11.08 14.25 -6.04
C LEU A 156 10.32 13.22 -6.88
N LYS A 157 10.54 11.92 -6.64
CA LYS A 157 9.79 10.83 -7.25
C LYS A 157 8.28 10.92 -6.96
N ILE A 158 7.89 11.18 -5.71
CA ILE A 158 6.49 11.39 -5.32
C ILE A 158 5.90 12.63 -6.01
N ILE A 159 6.64 13.74 -6.02
CA ILE A 159 6.19 14.98 -6.70
C ILE A 159 6.01 14.74 -8.20
N SER A 160 6.98 14.09 -8.85
CA SER A 160 6.92 13.74 -10.28
C SER A 160 5.73 12.82 -10.59
N PHE A 161 5.47 11.82 -9.75
CA PHE A 161 4.29 10.98 -9.89
C PHE A 161 2.99 11.79 -9.82
N ASN A 162 2.84 12.68 -8.84
CA ASN A 162 1.63 13.48 -8.67
C ASN A 162 1.42 14.49 -9.79
N ILE A 163 2.48 15.05 -10.36
CA ILE A 163 2.41 15.85 -11.59
C ILE A 163 1.83 15.00 -12.73
N GLY A 164 2.32 13.76 -12.88
CA GLY A 164 1.77 12.79 -13.82
C GLY A 164 0.27 12.55 -13.63
N VAL A 165 -0.15 12.30 -12.37
CA VAL A 165 -1.55 12.09 -12.02
C VAL A 165 -2.40 13.30 -12.39
N GLU A 166 -1.98 14.52 -12.06
CA GLU A 166 -2.71 15.75 -12.41
C GLU A 166 -2.88 15.90 -13.93
N LEU A 167 -1.82 15.67 -14.71
CA LEU A 167 -1.89 15.68 -16.18
C LEU A 167 -2.85 14.61 -16.73
N GLY A 168 -2.83 13.41 -16.15
CA GLY A 168 -3.76 12.32 -16.48
C GLY A 168 -5.22 12.71 -16.17
N GLN A 169 -5.47 13.33 -15.01
CA GLN A 169 -6.81 13.78 -14.62
C GLN A 169 -7.33 14.89 -15.51
N VAL A 170 -6.50 15.91 -15.80
CA VAL A 170 -6.88 17.05 -16.65
C VAL A 170 -7.19 16.58 -18.06
N SER A 171 -6.36 15.70 -18.63
CA SER A 171 -6.59 15.17 -19.99
C SER A 171 -7.86 14.33 -20.07
N ALA A 172 -8.08 13.41 -19.11
CA ALA A 172 -9.29 12.59 -19.06
C ALA A 172 -10.57 13.45 -18.91
N LEU A 173 -10.59 14.40 -17.96
CA LEU A 173 -11.74 15.26 -17.75
C LEU A 173 -11.99 16.24 -18.91
N PHE A 174 -10.94 16.70 -19.59
CA PHE A 174 -11.10 17.53 -20.78
C PHE A 174 -11.80 16.77 -21.91
N LEU A 175 -11.41 15.53 -22.19
CA LEU A 175 -12.07 14.68 -23.18
C LEU A 175 -13.53 14.41 -22.79
N MET A 176 -13.79 14.07 -21.52
CA MET A 176 -15.15 13.87 -21.03
C MET A 176 -15.99 15.15 -21.14
N LEU A 177 -15.42 16.32 -20.86
CA LEU A 177 -16.12 17.59 -20.98
C LEU A 177 -16.58 17.84 -22.42
N ILE A 178 -15.70 17.64 -23.42
CA ILE A 178 -16.04 17.81 -24.84
C ILE A 178 -17.22 16.92 -25.22
N LEU A 179 -17.17 15.64 -24.84
CA LEU A 179 -18.23 14.66 -25.15
C LEU A 179 -19.57 15.04 -24.50
N LEU A 180 -19.54 15.51 -23.26
CA LEU A 180 -20.75 15.79 -22.49
C LEU A 180 -21.35 17.17 -22.75
N ASN A 181 -20.55 18.16 -23.16
CA ASN A 181 -21.00 19.55 -23.26
C ASN A 181 -22.18 19.74 -24.21
N ASN A 182 -22.19 19.02 -25.33
CA ASN A 182 -23.31 19.06 -26.28
C ASN A 182 -24.55 18.33 -25.75
N TRP A 183 -24.34 17.25 -24.99
CA TRP A 183 -25.44 16.44 -24.44
C TRP A 183 -26.14 17.13 -23.26
N ARG A 184 -25.44 17.96 -22.48
CA ARG A 184 -25.98 18.71 -21.33
C ARG A 184 -27.22 19.55 -21.60
N LYS A 185 -27.46 19.92 -22.86
CA LYS A 185 -28.60 20.74 -23.29
C LYS A 185 -29.92 19.97 -23.30
N TYR A 186 -29.88 18.64 -23.23
CA TYR A 186 -31.06 17.78 -23.34
C TYR A 186 -31.47 17.20 -21.98
N ASP A 187 -32.78 17.03 -21.75
CA ASP A 187 -33.31 16.43 -20.50
C ASP A 187 -32.81 15.00 -20.24
N SER A 188 -32.43 14.28 -21.30
CA SER A 188 -31.82 12.95 -21.20
C SER A 188 -30.53 12.98 -20.40
N PHE A 189 -29.76 14.07 -20.43
CA PHE A 189 -28.56 14.23 -19.62
C PHE A 189 -28.89 14.27 -18.13
N LYS A 190 -29.92 15.01 -17.73
CA LYS A 190 -30.33 15.09 -16.32
C LYS A 190 -30.76 13.72 -15.79
N LYS A 191 -31.62 13.01 -16.53
CA LYS A 191 -32.05 11.65 -16.18
C LYS A 191 -30.87 10.69 -16.06
N PHE A 192 -29.93 10.77 -17.00
CA PHE A 192 -28.71 9.95 -16.98
C PHE A 192 -27.79 10.30 -15.82
N SER A 193 -27.60 11.58 -15.52
CA SER A 193 -26.84 12.07 -14.37
C SER A 193 -27.42 11.56 -13.06
N ASP A 194 -28.74 11.70 -12.87
CA ASP A 194 -29.43 11.24 -11.65
C ASP A 194 -29.31 9.72 -11.48
N PHE A 195 -29.49 8.97 -12.58
CA PHE A 195 -29.31 7.52 -12.61
C PHE A 195 -27.87 7.11 -12.28
N SER A 196 -26.88 7.75 -12.92
CA SER A 196 -25.46 7.46 -12.72
C SER A 196 -25.01 7.75 -11.30
N ASN A 197 -25.46 8.87 -10.70
CA ASN A 197 -25.13 9.20 -9.32
C ASN A 197 -25.81 8.27 -8.30
N SER A 198 -27.02 7.78 -8.60
CA SER A 198 -27.67 6.76 -7.78
C SER A 198 -26.90 5.43 -7.80
N ILE A 199 -26.42 5.01 -8.99
CA ILE A 199 -25.53 3.85 -9.12
C ILE A 199 -24.22 4.08 -8.37
N LEU A 200 -23.64 5.27 -8.48
CA LEU A 200 -22.38 5.61 -7.81
C LEU A 200 -22.50 5.49 -6.29
N MET A 201 -23.63 5.93 -5.71
CA MET A 201 -23.92 5.73 -4.28
C MET A 201 -24.02 4.24 -3.93
N ILE A 202 -24.74 3.45 -4.73
CA ILE A 202 -24.88 2.00 -4.51
C ILE A 202 -23.53 1.30 -4.55
N ILE A 203 -22.73 1.57 -5.59
CA ILE A 203 -21.38 1.00 -5.74
C ILE A 203 -20.49 1.44 -4.58
N GLY A 204 -20.49 2.73 -4.22
CA GLY A 204 -19.73 3.24 -3.09
C GLY A 204 -20.11 2.56 -1.76
N SER A 205 -21.40 2.34 -1.51
CA SER A 205 -21.87 1.62 -0.33
C SER A 205 -21.46 0.14 -0.35
N LEU A 206 -21.52 -0.52 -1.51
CA LEU A 206 -21.06 -1.90 -1.67
C LEU A 206 -19.55 -2.02 -1.44
N LEU A 207 -18.75 -1.09 -1.98
CA LEU A 207 -17.32 -1.02 -1.75
C LEU A 207 -17.02 -0.81 -0.26
N PHE A 208 -17.70 0.11 0.43
CA PHE A 208 -17.56 0.30 1.87
C PHE A 208 -17.79 -1.02 2.64
N LEU A 209 -18.89 -1.72 2.36
CA LEU A 209 -19.20 -2.99 3.02
C LEU A 209 -18.17 -4.06 2.71
N MET A 210 -17.69 -4.13 1.47
CA MET A 210 -16.62 -5.05 1.05
C MET A 210 -15.33 -4.79 1.84
N GLN A 211 -14.94 -3.52 1.99
CA GLN A 211 -13.73 -3.14 2.73
C GLN A 211 -13.87 -3.45 4.23
N ILE A 212 -15.00 -3.12 4.86
CA ILE A 212 -15.26 -3.48 6.27
C ILE A 212 -15.25 -5.00 6.49
N ASN A 213 -15.82 -5.77 5.55
CA ASN A 213 -15.75 -7.23 5.63
C ASN A 213 -14.31 -7.73 5.52
N GLY A 214 -13.53 -7.20 4.57
CA GLY A 214 -12.11 -7.48 4.42
C GLY A 214 -11.31 -7.24 5.71
N TYR A 215 -11.54 -6.09 6.36
CA TYR A 215 -10.97 -5.78 7.67
C TYR A 215 -11.33 -6.81 8.75
N LEU A 216 -12.61 -7.18 8.85
CA LEU A 216 -13.08 -8.16 9.83
C LEU A 216 -12.52 -9.57 9.58
N MET A 217 -12.34 -9.96 8.31
CA MET A 217 -11.74 -11.24 7.93
C MET A 217 -10.24 -11.25 8.23
N GLU A 218 -9.53 -10.15 7.95
CA GLU A 218 -8.12 -10.00 8.28
C GLU A 218 -7.89 -10.07 9.80
N ASP A 219 -8.66 -9.33 10.60
CA ASP A 219 -8.56 -9.37 12.08
C ASP A 219 -8.87 -10.77 12.62
N LYS A 220 -9.92 -11.44 12.11
CA LYS A 220 -10.21 -12.85 12.46
C LYS A 220 -9.06 -13.79 12.08
N SER A 221 -8.45 -13.62 10.92
CA SER A 221 -7.31 -14.41 10.45
C SER A 221 -6.08 -14.21 11.35
N LEU A 222 -5.77 -12.96 11.70
CA LEU A 222 -4.68 -12.61 12.60
C LEU A 222 -4.90 -13.18 14.01
N ARG A 223 -6.11 -13.04 14.55
CA ARG A 223 -6.49 -13.64 15.86
C ARG A 223 -6.47 -15.15 15.83
N SER A 224 -6.92 -15.79 14.75
CA SER A 224 -6.87 -17.24 14.56
C SER A 224 -5.42 -17.74 14.46
N LYS A 225 -4.56 -17.06 13.71
CA LYS A 225 -3.12 -17.37 13.67
C LYS A 225 -2.48 -17.18 15.04
N ALA A 226 -2.83 -16.13 15.77
CA ALA A 226 -2.34 -15.90 17.12
C ALA A 226 -2.84 -16.97 18.11
N SER A 227 -4.09 -17.43 18.00
CA SER A 227 -4.63 -18.49 18.85
C SER A 227 -4.08 -19.87 18.49
N LEU A 228 -3.89 -20.17 17.21
CA LEU A 228 -3.19 -21.37 16.74
C LEU A 228 -1.73 -21.37 17.18
N GLN A 229 -1.05 -20.22 17.12
CA GLN A 229 0.30 -20.05 17.64
C GLN A 229 0.34 -20.17 19.18
N ALA A 230 -0.68 -19.69 19.88
CA ALA A 230 -0.82 -19.86 21.34
C ALA A 230 -1.14 -21.32 21.74
N LEU A 231 -1.93 -22.04 20.94
CA LEU A 231 -2.18 -23.47 21.10
C LEU A 231 -0.91 -24.29 20.78
N ASP A 232 -0.11 -23.86 19.80
CA ASP A 232 1.19 -24.47 19.47
C ASP A 232 2.28 -24.13 20.51
N THR A 233 2.17 -23.02 21.25
CA THR A 233 3.07 -22.73 22.40
C THR A 233 2.83 -23.63 23.62
N ASN A 234 1.71 -24.36 23.67
CA ASN A 234 1.47 -25.41 24.68
C ASN A 234 1.98 -26.79 24.25
N LYS A 235 2.49 -26.93 23.03
CA LYS A 235 3.51 -27.94 22.69
C LYS A 235 4.85 -27.34 23.04
N SER A 236 5.73 -28.07 23.74
CA SER A 236 7.08 -27.57 24.00
C SER A 236 7.75 -27.18 22.68
N ILE A 237 7.98 -25.88 22.45
CA ILE A 237 8.74 -25.41 21.29
C ILE A 237 10.18 -25.88 21.49
N THR A 238 10.50 -27.04 20.92
CA THR A 238 11.87 -27.53 20.87
C THR A 238 12.56 -26.84 19.70
N TRP A 239 13.33 -25.80 20.00
CA TRP A 239 14.28 -25.23 19.06
C TRP A 239 15.30 -26.30 18.67
N LYS A 240 15.61 -26.42 17.37
CA LYS A 240 16.60 -27.38 16.90
C LYS A 240 18.00 -26.95 17.34
N ASP A 241 18.32 -25.67 17.16
CA ASP A 241 19.58 -25.09 17.60
C ASP A 241 19.33 -23.82 18.41
N THR A 242 20.14 -23.64 19.47
CA THR A 242 20.28 -22.39 20.21
C THR A 242 21.76 -22.06 20.32
N ILE A 243 22.16 -20.93 19.76
CA ILE A 243 23.55 -20.46 19.76
C ILE A 243 23.64 -19.07 20.36
N THR A 244 24.73 -18.84 21.09
CA THR A 244 25.08 -17.53 21.62
C THR A 244 26.29 -17.01 20.86
N LEU A 245 26.13 -15.87 20.20
CA LEU A 245 27.16 -15.20 19.41
C LEU A 245 27.56 -13.90 20.10
N THR A 246 28.83 -13.54 20.01
CA THR A 246 29.37 -12.31 20.60
C THR A 246 29.93 -11.43 19.50
N ILE A 247 29.55 -10.15 19.51
CA ILE A 247 30.03 -9.14 18.57
C ILE A 247 30.70 -8.01 19.35
N ASP A 248 32.00 -7.84 19.16
CA ASP A 248 32.74 -6.77 19.81
C ASP A 248 32.30 -5.39 19.32
N SER A 249 32.62 -4.37 20.12
CA SER A 249 32.41 -2.97 19.79
C SER A 249 32.94 -2.64 18.39
N GLN A 250 32.13 -1.94 17.59
CA GLN A 250 32.47 -1.52 16.22
C GLN A 250 32.81 -2.66 15.24
N LYS A 251 32.41 -3.91 15.53
CA LYS A 251 32.62 -5.07 14.63
C LYS A 251 31.34 -5.47 13.88
N SER A 252 31.53 -6.31 12.86
CA SER A 252 30.47 -7.00 12.12
C SER A 252 30.88 -8.42 11.77
N PHE A 253 29.92 -9.32 11.61
CA PHE A 253 30.12 -10.66 11.06
C PHE A 253 28.85 -11.15 10.38
N GLU A 254 28.95 -12.23 9.61
CA GLU A 254 27.80 -12.97 9.08
C GLU A 254 27.67 -14.35 9.73
N TYR A 255 26.45 -14.77 10.04
CA TYR A 255 26.16 -16.14 10.48
C TYR A 255 25.19 -16.80 9.50
N LYS A 256 25.65 -17.84 8.81
CA LYS A 256 24.95 -18.44 7.68
C LYS A 256 24.48 -19.88 7.92
N PHE A 257 23.46 -20.24 7.15
CA PHE A 257 22.84 -21.54 7.01
C PHE A 257 22.73 -21.86 5.52
N HIS A 258 22.66 -23.13 5.17
CA HIS A 258 22.28 -23.61 3.85
C HIS A 258 20.86 -24.17 3.93
N ILE A 259 19.97 -23.66 3.08
CA ILE A 259 18.54 -23.96 3.08
C ILE A 259 18.15 -24.37 1.66
N GLN A 260 17.37 -25.44 1.54
CA GLN A 260 16.82 -25.89 0.25
C GLN A 260 15.55 -25.13 -0.09
N LYS A 261 15.30 -24.94 -1.40
CA LYS A 261 14.05 -24.38 -1.91
C LYS A 261 12.83 -25.07 -1.30
N ASN A 262 11.83 -24.29 -0.94
CA ASN A 262 10.56 -24.67 -0.29
C ASN A 262 10.68 -25.20 1.15
N ASN A 263 11.88 -25.27 1.74
CA ASN A 263 11.99 -25.58 3.16
C ASN A 263 11.62 -24.38 4.02
N THR A 264 10.97 -24.68 5.15
CA THR A 264 10.65 -23.70 6.18
C THR A 264 11.81 -23.59 7.17
N PHE A 265 12.19 -22.36 7.47
CA PHE A 265 13.21 -22.00 8.45
C PHE A 265 12.62 -20.96 9.41
N GLU A 266 12.56 -21.30 10.69
CA GLU A 266 12.02 -20.42 11.72
C GLU A 266 13.11 -19.99 12.68
N TYR A 267 13.03 -18.74 13.12
CA TYR A 267 14.05 -18.18 13.98
C TYR A 267 13.49 -17.19 15.00
N THR A 268 14.24 -17.03 16.08
CA THR A 268 14.22 -15.84 16.91
C THR A 268 15.63 -15.52 17.36
N TRP A 269 15.97 -14.24 17.39
CA TRP A 269 17.16 -13.79 18.08
C TRP A 269 16.86 -12.59 18.98
N GLN A 270 17.64 -12.47 20.04
CA GLN A 270 17.61 -11.34 20.96
C GLN A 270 19.02 -11.01 21.43
N THR A 271 19.26 -9.74 21.74
CA THR A 271 20.50 -9.27 22.34
C THR A 271 20.37 -9.11 23.86
N ASN A 272 21.45 -8.78 24.55
CA ASN A 272 21.46 -8.27 25.92
C ASN A 272 20.88 -6.83 26.04
N GLN A 273 19.74 -6.57 25.40
CA GLN A 273 19.00 -5.30 25.31
C GLN A 273 19.61 -4.21 24.42
N GLU A 274 20.86 -4.35 23.98
CA GLU A 274 21.51 -3.41 23.06
C GLU A 274 21.01 -3.59 21.62
N LYS A 275 20.73 -2.49 20.92
CA LYS A 275 20.34 -2.56 19.50
C LYS A 275 21.57 -2.72 18.62
N LEU A 276 21.47 -3.55 17.59
CA LEU A 276 22.48 -3.66 16.53
C LEU A 276 21.81 -3.60 15.17
N PHE A 277 22.57 -3.25 14.14
CA PHE A 277 22.12 -3.35 12.77
C PHE A 277 22.14 -4.81 12.32
N PHE A 278 21.10 -5.25 11.64
CA PHE A 278 21.02 -6.58 11.05
C PHE A 278 20.45 -6.53 9.62
N ASP A 279 20.89 -7.47 8.79
CA ASP A 279 20.26 -7.80 7.52
C ASP A 279 20.17 -9.32 7.37
N PHE A 280 18.94 -9.83 7.41
CA PHE A 280 18.63 -11.23 7.09
C PHE A 280 18.48 -11.36 5.58
N HIS A 281 19.41 -12.04 4.94
CA HIS A 281 19.49 -12.14 3.49
C HIS A 281 19.80 -13.56 3.02
N GLY A 282 19.69 -13.80 1.72
CA GLY A 282 20.06 -15.07 1.09
C GLY A 282 20.65 -14.90 -0.30
N GLU A 283 21.52 -15.85 -0.65
CA GLU A 283 22.24 -15.93 -1.93
C GLU A 283 21.98 -17.31 -2.55
N PRO A 284 21.43 -17.40 -3.76
CA PRO A 284 21.22 -18.67 -4.45
C PRO A 284 22.55 -19.40 -4.73
N ASP A 285 22.52 -20.73 -4.66
CA ASP A 285 23.66 -21.54 -5.10
C ASP A 285 23.94 -21.29 -6.60
N ASN A 286 25.22 -21.27 -6.97
CA ASN A 286 25.72 -21.12 -8.35
C ASN A 286 25.40 -19.78 -9.03
N ASP A 287 25.00 -18.74 -8.28
CA ASP A 287 24.88 -17.40 -8.83
C ASP A 287 26.26 -16.73 -8.98
N LYS A 288 26.59 -16.31 -10.21
CA LYS A 288 27.85 -15.62 -10.53
C LYS A 288 27.71 -14.09 -10.57
N THR A 289 26.50 -13.58 -10.33
CA THR A 289 26.18 -12.15 -10.46
C THR A 289 26.28 -11.36 -9.16
N ALA A 290 26.72 -12.01 -8.07
CA ALA A 290 26.73 -11.45 -6.71
C ALA A 290 25.34 -10.99 -6.20
N TYR A 291 24.28 -11.57 -6.76
CA TYR A 291 22.91 -11.31 -6.33
C TYR A 291 22.64 -11.86 -4.93
N PHE A 292 21.88 -11.10 -4.14
CA PHE A 292 21.30 -11.53 -2.87
C PHE A 292 19.92 -10.89 -2.68
N GLU A 293 19.09 -11.55 -1.88
CA GLU A 293 17.77 -11.05 -1.48
C GLU A 293 17.76 -10.74 0.02
N SER A 294 17.44 -9.50 0.40
CA SER A 294 17.21 -9.12 1.81
C SER A 294 15.76 -9.39 2.21
N PHE A 295 15.55 -10.28 3.17
CA PHE A 295 14.23 -10.64 3.70
C PHE A 295 13.80 -9.73 4.86
N LYS A 296 14.75 -9.28 5.69
CA LYS A 296 14.45 -8.40 6.84
C LYS A 296 15.70 -7.67 7.31
N LYS A 297 15.65 -6.34 7.31
CA LYS A 297 16.76 -5.48 7.76
C LYS A 297 16.30 -4.40 8.74
N GLY A 298 17.22 -3.92 9.57
CA GLY A 298 16.96 -2.79 10.46
C GLY A 298 17.91 -2.75 11.65
N THR A 299 17.58 -1.90 12.64
CA THR A 299 18.35 -1.77 13.87
C THR A 299 17.46 -2.08 15.07
N ASN A 300 17.68 -3.23 15.72
CA ASN A 300 16.83 -3.68 16.82
C ASN A 300 17.60 -4.57 17.81
N SER A 301 17.02 -4.83 18.98
CA SER A 301 17.56 -5.74 20.00
C SER A 301 16.92 -7.12 19.97
N LYS A 302 15.90 -7.34 19.12
CA LYS A 302 15.28 -8.65 18.90
C LYS A 302 14.62 -8.73 17.54
N SER A 303 14.50 -9.95 17.02
CA SER A 303 13.68 -10.26 15.84
C SER A 303 13.21 -11.72 15.88
N SER A 304 12.07 -11.98 15.25
CA SER A 304 11.57 -13.32 14.97
C SER A 304 10.95 -13.34 13.58
N GLY A 305 10.86 -14.55 13.01
CA GLY A 305 10.28 -14.74 11.70
C GLY A 305 10.26 -16.19 11.25
N VAL A 306 9.55 -16.40 10.15
CA VAL A 306 9.49 -17.66 9.40
C VAL A 306 9.87 -17.33 7.96
N LEU A 307 10.82 -18.06 7.41
CA LEU A 307 11.22 -18.01 6.01
C LEU A 307 10.75 -19.29 5.32
N ASN A 308 10.01 -19.15 4.23
CA ASN A 308 9.82 -20.20 3.25
C ASN A 308 10.73 -19.88 2.07
N SER A 309 11.82 -20.63 1.92
CA SER A 309 12.88 -20.23 1.00
C SER A 309 12.46 -20.41 -0.47
N ALA A 310 12.59 -19.36 -1.28
CA ALA A 310 12.25 -19.38 -2.70
C ALA A 310 13.31 -20.08 -3.58
N PHE A 311 14.51 -20.31 -3.04
CA PHE A 311 15.65 -20.88 -3.75
C PHE A 311 16.57 -21.69 -2.83
N THR A 312 17.34 -22.62 -3.39
CA THR A 312 18.38 -23.32 -2.61
C THR A 312 19.61 -22.43 -2.53
N GLY A 313 20.16 -22.22 -1.34
CA GLY A 313 21.31 -21.34 -1.18
C GLY A 313 21.70 -21.03 0.26
N SER A 314 22.67 -20.11 0.39
CA SER A 314 23.09 -19.62 1.70
C SER A 314 22.13 -18.55 2.20
N HIS A 315 21.76 -18.61 3.47
CA HIS A 315 20.85 -17.67 4.11
C HIS A 315 21.41 -17.33 5.49
N GLY A 316 21.31 -16.09 5.93
CA GLY A 316 21.92 -15.72 7.21
C GLY A 316 21.72 -14.28 7.58
N TRP A 317 22.27 -13.93 8.74
CA TRP A 317 22.27 -12.57 9.23
C TRP A 317 23.65 -11.98 9.09
N TYR A 318 23.72 -10.82 8.44
CA TYR A 318 24.78 -9.85 8.69
C TYR A 318 24.42 -9.09 9.96
N PHE A 319 25.29 -9.11 10.97
CA PHE A 319 25.14 -8.33 12.20
C PHE A 319 26.26 -7.30 12.29
N LYS A 320 25.91 -6.06 12.64
CA LYS A 320 26.87 -4.96 12.84
C LYS A 320 26.59 -4.23 14.14
N ASN A 321 27.59 -4.26 15.02
CA ASN A 321 27.59 -3.55 16.29
C ASN A 321 28.22 -2.18 16.12
N THR A 322 27.39 -1.13 16.15
CA THR A 322 27.85 0.26 16.10
C THR A 322 27.99 0.88 17.50
N SER A 323 27.76 0.11 18.56
CA SER A 323 27.92 0.57 19.94
C SER A 323 29.37 0.49 20.41
N THR A 324 29.67 1.11 21.55
CA THR A 324 30.99 1.03 22.20
C THR A 324 31.16 -0.21 23.09
N ARG A 325 30.11 -1.03 23.22
CA ARG A 325 30.08 -2.21 24.10
C ARG A 325 30.01 -3.49 23.28
N THR A 326 30.51 -4.58 23.84
CA THR A 326 30.29 -5.92 23.26
C THR A 326 28.82 -6.32 23.42
N ILE A 327 28.21 -6.81 22.34
CA ILE A 327 26.82 -7.28 22.33
C ILE A 327 26.81 -8.80 22.24
N GLN A 328 25.94 -9.43 23.03
CA GLN A 328 25.71 -10.87 22.97
C GLN A 328 24.36 -11.14 22.32
N ILE A 329 24.32 -12.01 21.31
CA ILE A 329 23.13 -12.40 20.54
C ILE A 329 22.79 -13.85 20.90
N THR A 330 21.59 -14.09 21.41
CA THR A 330 21.04 -15.45 21.53
C THR A 330 20.17 -15.70 20.30
N LEU A 331 20.60 -16.60 19.41
CA LEU A 331 19.89 -17.01 18.20
C LEU A 331 19.34 -18.42 18.38
N LYS A 332 18.03 -18.59 18.16
CA LYS A 332 17.34 -19.89 18.16
C LYS A 332 16.75 -20.15 16.78
N THR A 333 16.93 -21.36 16.28
CA THR A 333 16.48 -21.75 14.93
C THR A 333 15.85 -23.14 14.91
N ARG A 334 14.91 -23.38 13.99
CA ARG A 334 14.31 -24.69 13.71
C ARG A 334 13.89 -24.82 12.25
N GLY A 335 13.73 -26.05 11.79
CA GLY A 335 13.40 -26.39 10.40
C GLY A 335 14.49 -27.20 9.69
N SER A 336 14.39 -27.27 8.37
CA SER A 336 15.25 -28.09 7.51
C SER A 336 16.37 -27.26 6.90
N TYR A 337 17.53 -27.27 7.55
CA TYR A 337 18.73 -26.51 7.16
C TYR A 337 20.02 -27.23 7.61
N LYS A 338 21.14 -26.80 7.02
CA LYS A 338 22.51 -27.12 7.48
C LYS A 338 23.18 -25.84 7.98
N VAL A 339 23.83 -25.86 9.14
CA VAL A 339 24.57 -24.70 9.65
C VAL A 339 25.86 -24.53 8.84
N LEU A 340 26.13 -23.30 8.39
CA LEU A 340 27.41 -22.93 7.76
C LEU A 340 28.34 -22.19 8.75
N GLY A 341 27.77 -21.54 9.76
CA GLY A 341 28.51 -20.88 10.83
C GLY A 341 28.88 -19.43 10.50
N ILE A 342 29.88 -18.90 11.22
CA ILE A 342 30.40 -17.56 11.00
C ILE A 342 31.19 -17.55 9.69
N LYS A 343 30.93 -16.56 8.84
CA LYS A 343 31.69 -16.29 7.61
C LYS A 343 32.33 -14.92 7.62
#